data_AF-A0A7C1H7C2-F1
#
_entry.id   AF-A0A7C1H7C2-F1
#
_cell.length_a   1.000
_cell.length_b   1.000
_cell.length_c   1.000
_cell.angle_alpha   90.00
_cell.angle_beta   90.00
_cell.angle_gamma   90.00
#
_symmetry.space_group_name_H-M   'P 1'
#
loop_
_entity.id
_entity.type
_entity.pdbx_description
1 polymer ?
#
loop_
_entity_poly.entity_id
_entity_poly.type
_entity_poly.pdbx_seq_one_letter_code
_entity_poly.pdbx_strand_id
1 'polypeptide(L)'
;MRRLFITILILSATFPLFLKSQSRTINVIDFKVHDNCLYLEYKLNSNKPEDVLFILWDDDFNPSIPKSVEGSTGNAVKPDGVKLVKWNLYNDNDMLYSKLRPDLIALNDYEGKNGSQSAFYSMLVPGLGDYFVTDVRSMRFKPYLRTLSALGAISLGLIASNKIERPAVYTHYVNPWTNTVEERFSGYGNKQYWLFKHDNAFFLTIGLGIWVYDIIWVATKGGKNDKINKLLSNIELTQSPNGSFALGLNFPLK
;
A
#
# COMPACT_ATOMS: atom_id res chain seq x y z
N MET A 1 -33.77 11.40 2.77
CA MET A 1 -32.76 10.31 2.84
C MET A 1 -31.64 10.43 1.81
N ARG A 2 -31.91 10.58 0.50
CA ARG A 2 -30.89 10.66 -0.56
C ARG A 2 -29.80 11.73 -0.34
N ARG A 3 -30.16 12.93 0.12
CA ARG A 3 -29.20 14.01 0.43
C ARG A 3 -28.28 13.65 1.60
N LEU A 4 -28.82 13.09 2.68
CA LEU A 4 -28.06 12.70 3.88
C LEU A 4 -27.05 11.59 3.58
N PHE A 5 -27.41 10.62 2.73
CA PHE A 5 -26.52 9.55 2.29
C PHE A 5 -25.36 10.08 1.44
N ILE A 6 -25.63 11.01 0.52
CA ILE A 6 -24.60 11.67 -0.29
C ILE A 6 -23.65 12.46 0.63
N THR A 7 -24.17 13.17 1.64
CA THR A 7 -23.33 13.90 2.60
C THR A 7 -22.42 12.95 3.38
N ILE A 8 -22.94 11.82 3.87
CA ILE A 8 -22.15 10.82 4.60
C ILE A 8 -21.09 10.17 3.70
N LEU A 9 -21.44 9.89 2.44
CA LEU A 9 -20.51 9.30 1.46
C LEU A 9 -19.39 10.28 1.06
N ILE A 10 -19.70 11.57 0.92
CA ILE A 10 -18.69 12.61 0.70
C ILE A 10 -17.85 12.78 1.95
N LEU A 11 -18.45 12.77 3.15
CA LEU A 11 -17.71 12.90 4.41
C LEU A 11 -16.77 11.71 4.63
N SER A 12 -17.21 10.48 4.36
CA SER A 12 -16.37 9.28 4.47
C SER A 12 -15.29 9.19 3.39
N ALA A 13 -15.55 9.69 2.17
CA ALA A 13 -14.55 9.77 1.11
C ALA A 13 -13.50 10.87 1.37
N THR A 14 -13.87 11.94 2.07
CA THR A 14 -12.98 13.08 2.35
C THR A 14 -12.25 12.98 3.69
N PHE A 15 -12.79 12.26 4.68
CA PHE A 15 -12.14 12.07 5.99
C PHE A 15 -10.70 11.51 5.92
N PRO A 16 -10.38 10.53 5.04
CA PRO A 16 -9.02 10.02 4.88
C PRO A 16 -8.04 11.05 4.32
N LEU A 17 -8.54 12.11 3.65
CA LEU A 17 -7.69 13.17 3.11
C LEU A 17 -7.10 14.06 4.21
N PHE A 18 -7.74 14.12 5.38
CA PHE A 18 -7.32 14.94 6.52
C PHE A 18 -6.43 14.20 7.53
N LEU A 19 -6.34 12.87 7.44
CA LEU A 19 -5.39 12.10 8.25
C LEU A 19 -3.98 12.28 7.67
N LYS A 20 -3.20 13.17 8.29
CA LYS A 20 -1.77 13.30 7.98
C LYS A 20 -1.09 11.97 8.29
N SER A 21 -0.53 11.36 7.24
CA SER A 21 0.46 10.29 7.37
C SER A 21 1.56 10.76 8.32
N GLN A 22 1.96 9.97 9.33
CA GLN A 22 3.23 10.25 9.99
C GLN A 22 4.36 10.02 8.97
N SER A 23 5.36 10.89 9.02
CA SER A 23 6.45 10.89 8.05
C SER A 23 7.26 9.59 8.17
N ARG A 24 7.78 9.10 7.04
CA ARG A 24 8.76 8.00 7.05
C ARG A 24 9.93 8.36 7.96
N THR A 25 10.51 7.37 8.62
CA THR A 25 11.72 7.51 9.44
C THR A 25 12.83 8.21 8.67
N ILE A 26 13.00 7.89 7.38
CA ILE A 26 13.89 8.59 6.45
C ILE A 26 13.09 9.41 5.43
N ASN A 27 13.40 10.70 5.33
CA ASN A 27 12.89 11.59 4.29
C ASN A 27 14.05 12.04 3.39
N VAL A 28 14.08 11.54 2.16
CA VAL A 28 15.09 11.93 1.16
C VAL A 28 14.71 13.30 0.59
N ILE A 29 15.66 14.23 0.65
CA ILE A 29 15.48 15.63 0.25
C ILE A 29 15.91 15.82 -1.19
N ASP A 30 17.10 15.32 -1.54
CA ASP A 30 17.71 15.62 -2.83
C ASP A 30 18.66 14.50 -3.28
N PHE A 31 18.80 14.38 -4.60
CA PHE A 31 19.73 13.50 -5.29
C PHE A 31 20.54 14.31 -6.28
N LYS A 32 21.86 14.35 -6.09
CA LYS A 32 22.78 15.03 -7.01
C LYS A 32 23.84 14.05 -7.48
N VAL A 33 24.10 14.05 -8.79
CA VAL A 33 25.25 13.35 -9.36
C VAL A 33 26.28 14.39 -9.75
N HIS A 34 27.47 14.28 -9.17
CA HIS A 34 28.59 15.16 -9.47
C HIS A 34 29.90 14.40 -9.30
N ASP A 35 30.86 14.60 -10.22
CA ASP A 35 32.19 13.99 -10.17
C ASP A 35 32.19 12.48 -9.90
N ASN A 36 31.40 11.73 -10.67
CA ASN A 36 31.21 10.27 -10.53
C ASN A 36 30.74 9.82 -9.13
N CYS A 37 30.20 10.74 -8.33
CA CYS A 37 29.62 10.44 -7.04
C CYS A 37 28.12 10.78 -7.07
N LEU A 38 27.32 9.90 -6.48
CA LEU A 38 25.94 10.17 -6.13
C LEU A 38 25.88 10.67 -4.70
N TYR A 39 25.33 11.86 -4.54
CA TYR A 39 25.09 12.52 -3.26
C TYR A 39 23.60 12.45 -2.96
N LEU A 40 23.28 11.91 -1.78
CA LEU A 40 21.91 11.78 -1.29
C LEU A 40 21.79 12.56 0.02
N GLU A 41 20.99 13.60 0.01
CA GLU A 41 20.65 14.37 1.21
C GLU A 41 19.35 13.87 1.82
N TYR A 42 19.33 13.61 3.12
CA TYR A 42 18.13 13.12 3.81
C TYR A 42 18.01 13.67 5.24
N LYS A 43 16.82 13.52 5.82
CA LYS A 43 16.54 13.80 7.24
C LYS A 43 15.92 12.59 7.91
N LEU A 44 16.30 12.36 9.16
CA LEU A 44 15.63 11.40 10.02
C LEU A 44 14.46 12.09 10.74
N ASN A 45 13.26 11.51 10.62
CA ASN A 45 12.08 11.91 11.39
C ASN A 45 11.90 10.98 12.61
N SER A 46 12.98 10.72 13.34
CA SER A 46 12.98 9.95 14.57
C SER A 46 13.50 10.79 15.73
N ASN A 47 13.08 10.47 16.95
CA ASN A 47 13.61 11.08 18.17
C ASN A 47 14.78 10.26 18.76
N LYS A 48 15.11 9.13 18.13
CA LYS A 48 16.18 8.22 18.56
C LYS A 48 17.18 8.01 17.43
N PRO A 49 18.42 7.59 17.73
CA PRO A 49 19.34 7.12 16.71
C PRO A 49 18.74 5.94 15.93
N GLU A 50 18.97 5.91 14.62
CA GLU A 50 18.46 4.89 13.71
C GLU A 50 19.62 4.21 12.97
N ASP A 51 19.52 2.90 12.75
CA ASP A 51 20.47 2.20 11.90
C ASP A 51 20.06 2.40 10.43
N VAL A 52 20.92 3.01 9.63
CA VAL A 52 20.61 3.43 8.26
C VAL A 52 21.46 2.65 7.26
N LEU A 53 20.79 1.92 6.37
CA LEU A 53 21.39 1.15 5.30
C LEU A 53 21.11 1.79 3.95
N PHE A 54 22.17 1.95 3.14
CA PHE A 54 22.05 2.33 1.73
C PHE A 54 22.02 1.08 0.86
N ILE A 55 21.01 1.01 -0.01
CA ILE A 55 20.79 -0.14 -0.89
C ILE A 55 20.51 0.30 -2.32
N LEU A 56 20.80 -0.59 -3.26
CA LEU A 56 20.50 -0.43 -4.68
C LEU A 56 19.52 -1.51 -5.11
N TRP A 57 18.44 -1.09 -5.77
CA TRP A 57 17.48 -1.99 -6.38
C TRP A 57 17.72 -2.09 -7.88
N ASP A 58 17.82 -3.31 -8.40
CA ASP A 58 17.75 -3.54 -9.84
C ASP A 58 16.30 -3.45 -10.37
N ASP A 59 16.13 -3.72 -11.66
CA ASP A 59 14.81 -3.74 -12.32
C ASP A 59 13.94 -4.91 -11.83
N ASP A 60 14.56 -6.01 -11.39
CA ASP A 60 13.91 -7.20 -10.81
C ASP A 60 13.66 -7.08 -9.29
N PHE A 61 13.90 -5.90 -8.73
CA PHE A 61 13.81 -5.59 -7.30
C PHE A 61 14.68 -6.49 -6.42
N ASN A 62 15.83 -6.95 -6.89
CA ASN A 62 16.83 -7.56 -6.03
C ASN A 62 17.66 -6.45 -5.35
N PRO A 63 17.79 -6.49 -4.02
CA PRO A 63 18.60 -5.52 -3.31
C PRO A 63 20.08 -5.92 -3.42
N SER A 64 20.93 -4.91 -3.55
CA SER A 64 22.39 -5.04 -3.49
C SER A 64 22.97 -3.91 -2.65
N ILE A 65 24.10 -4.16 -1.99
CA ILE A 65 24.81 -3.15 -1.19
C ILE A 65 26.06 -2.71 -1.97
N PRO A 66 26.21 -1.41 -2.27
CA PRO A 66 27.42 -0.90 -2.88
C PRO A 66 28.58 -0.92 -1.89
N LYS A 67 29.80 -1.13 -2.40
CA LYS A 67 30.99 -1.23 -1.54
C LYS A 67 31.51 0.14 -1.13
N SER A 68 31.24 1.17 -1.94
CA SER A 68 31.86 2.50 -1.79
C SER A 68 30.90 3.57 -1.31
N VAL A 69 30.22 3.30 -0.19
CA VAL A 69 29.33 4.26 0.48
C VAL A 69 30.03 4.90 1.66
N GLU A 70 29.94 6.23 1.73
CA GLU A 70 30.49 7.06 2.79
C GLU A 70 29.43 8.02 3.34
N GLY A 71 29.64 8.54 4.55
CA GLY A 71 28.82 9.58 5.15
C GLY A 71 27.91 9.07 6.25
N SER A 72 26.72 9.66 6.37
CA SER A 72 25.75 9.35 7.42
C SER A 72 24.96 8.08 7.09
N THR A 73 25.63 6.94 7.08
CA THR A 73 25.04 5.59 6.98
C THR A 73 25.75 4.72 8.01
N GLY A 74 25.11 3.69 8.53
CA GLY A 74 25.71 2.93 9.63
C GLY A 74 24.76 2.72 10.79
N ASN A 75 25.33 2.27 11.89
CA ASN A 75 24.60 2.08 13.13
C ASN A 75 24.46 3.41 13.89
N ALA A 76 23.34 3.57 14.59
CA ALA A 76 23.06 4.68 15.50
C ALA A 76 23.26 6.08 14.87
N VAL A 77 22.79 6.27 13.63
CA VAL A 77 22.78 7.59 13.00
C VAL A 77 21.83 8.50 13.76
N LYS A 78 22.38 9.58 14.32
CA LYS A 78 21.61 10.55 15.12
C LYS A 78 20.65 11.36 14.23
N PRO A 79 19.45 11.72 14.73
CA PRO A 79 18.45 12.44 13.94
C PRO A 79 18.69 13.96 13.83
N ASP A 80 19.92 14.42 13.98
CA ASP A 80 20.28 15.84 13.97
C ASP A 80 20.56 16.37 12.55
N GLY A 81 19.78 17.37 12.12
CA GLY A 81 20.04 18.13 10.90
C GLY A 81 19.86 17.34 9.60
N VAL A 82 20.39 17.90 8.51
CA VAL A 82 20.46 17.22 7.20
C VAL A 82 21.65 16.28 7.20
N LYS A 83 21.43 15.06 6.72
CA LYS A 83 22.42 14.00 6.57
C LYS A 83 22.80 13.84 5.11
N LEU A 84 24.06 13.48 4.86
CA LEU A 84 24.61 13.28 3.52
C LEU A 84 25.16 11.87 3.40
N VAL A 85 24.76 11.18 2.34
CA VAL A 85 25.36 9.92 1.89
C VAL A 85 26.04 10.17 0.56
N LYS A 86 27.26 9.68 0.43
CA LYS A 86 28.06 9.76 -0.79
C LYS A 86 28.34 8.34 -1.28
N TRP A 87 27.98 8.06 -2.51
CA TRP A 87 28.27 6.80 -3.18
C TRP A 87 29.17 7.04 -4.40
N ASN A 88 30.33 6.38 -4.45
CA ASN A 88 31.26 6.51 -5.56
C ASN A 88 30.93 5.51 -6.68
N LEU A 89 30.38 6.01 -7.79
CA LEU A 89 29.94 5.18 -8.91
C LEU A 89 31.11 4.45 -9.59
N TYR A 90 32.30 5.05 -9.61
CA TYR A 90 33.47 4.48 -10.28
C TYR A 90 34.01 3.26 -9.54
N ASN A 91 33.98 3.28 -8.20
CA ASN A 91 34.49 2.17 -7.38
C ASN A 91 33.55 0.96 -7.37
N ASP A 92 32.28 1.15 -7.76
CA ASP A 92 31.26 0.09 -7.89
C ASP A 92 30.87 -0.16 -9.36
N ASN A 93 31.80 0.04 -10.30
CA ASN A 93 31.55 -0.06 -11.74
C ASN A 93 30.93 -1.41 -12.17
N ASP A 94 31.27 -2.50 -11.48
CA ASP A 94 30.69 -3.83 -11.72
C ASP A 94 29.17 -3.88 -11.51
N MET A 95 28.59 -2.92 -10.79
CA MET A 95 27.16 -2.85 -10.52
C MET A 95 26.41 -2.02 -11.59
N LEU A 96 27.12 -1.19 -12.38
CA LEU A 96 26.52 -0.23 -13.32
C LEU A 96 26.00 -0.86 -14.62
N TYR A 97 26.15 -2.18 -14.83
CA TYR A 97 25.58 -2.88 -15.99
C TYR A 97 24.06 -3.00 -15.96
N SER A 98 23.43 -2.65 -14.84
CA SER A 98 21.98 -2.68 -14.65
C SER A 98 21.46 -1.32 -14.21
N LYS A 99 20.18 -1.04 -14.48
CA LYS A 99 19.54 0.19 -14.03
C LYS A 99 19.28 0.10 -12.52
N LEU A 100 20.19 0.68 -11.75
CA LEU A 100 20.11 0.67 -10.30
C LEU A 100 19.36 1.89 -9.76
N ARG A 101 18.45 1.64 -8.80
CA ARG A 101 17.71 2.66 -8.07
C ARG A 101 18.22 2.73 -6.63
N PRO A 102 18.91 3.81 -6.24
CA PRO A 102 19.37 3.97 -4.87
C PRO A 102 18.20 4.25 -3.92
N ASP A 103 18.29 3.68 -2.72
CA ASP A 103 17.30 3.84 -1.66
C ASP A 103 17.98 3.80 -0.27
N LEU A 104 17.31 4.40 0.71
CA LEU A 104 17.75 4.40 2.11
C LEU A 104 16.70 3.73 2.99
N ILE A 105 17.19 2.83 3.84
CA ILE A 105 16.35 2.07 4.76
C ILE A 105 16.80 2.33 6.20
N ALA A 106 15.84 2.62 7.08
CA ALA A 106 16.04 2.50 8.52
C ALA A 106 15.77 1.04 8.92
N LEU A 107 16.77 0.34 9.48
CA LEU A 107 16.64 -1.09 9.80
C LEU A 107 15.58 -1.35 10.88
N ASN A 108 15.40 -0.41 11.81
CA ASN A 108 14.35 -0.48 12.83
C ASN A 108 12.94 -0.47 12.24
N ASP A 109 12.72 0.07 11.03
CA ASP A 109 11.43 0.00 10.34
C ASP A 109 11.11 -1.44 9.87
N TYR A 110 12.13 -2.29 9.74
CA TYR A 110 12.06 -3.66 9.23
C TYR A 110 12.15 -4.74 10.32
N GLU A 111 12.63 -4.41 11.53
CA GLU A 111 12.62 -5.36 12.65
C GLU A 111 11.22 -5.92 12.90
N GLY A 112 11.10 -7.25 12.82
CA GLY A 112 9.85 -7.97 13.06
C GLY A 112 8.79 -7.85 11.94
N LYS A 113 9.14 -7.32 10.77
CA LYS A 113 8.23 -7.30 9.60
C LYS A 113 8.24 -8.64 8.87
N ASN A 114 7.04 -9.14 8.60
CA ASN A 114 6.83 -10.40 7.90
C ASN A 114 6.90 -10.24 6.38
N GLY A 115 7.02 -11.41 5.74
CA GLY A 115 7.10 -11.59 4.31
C GLY A 115 5.80 -11.53 3.53
N SER A 116 5.90 -11.93 2.27
CA SER A 116 4.80 -12.06 1.31
C SER A 116 3.65 -12.95 1.81
N GLN A 117 3.93 -13.91 2.69
CA GLN A 117 2.95 -14.76 3.38
C GLN A 117 1.86 -13.97 4.12
N SER A 118 2.13 -12.74 4.53
CA SER A 118 1.14 -11.89 5.18
C SER A 118 -0.01 -11.47 4.26
N ALA A 119 0.11 -11.64 2.93
CA ALA A 119 -0.99 -11.44 2.00
C ALA A 119 -2.18 -12.38 2.27
N PHE A 120 -1.93 -13.55 2.87
CA PHE A 120 -3.01 -14.45 3.28
C PHE A 120 -3.95 -13.79 4.30
N TYR A 121 -3.43 -12.99 5.22
CA TYR A 121 -4.26 -12.24 6.16
C TYR A 121 -5.16 -11.22 5.44
N SER A 122 -4.64 -10.58 4.40
CA SER A 122 -5.40 -9.67 3.53
C SER A 122 -6.45 -10.38 2.68
N MET A 123 -6.23 -11.65 2.32
CA MET A 123 -7.27 -12.47 1.67
C MET A 123 -8.44 -12.76 2.61
N LEU A 124 -8.18 -12.94 3.90
CA LEU A 124 -9.24 -13.16 4.90
C LEU A 124 -9.98 -11.86 5.23
N VAL A 125 -9.24 -10.79 5.50
CA VAL A 125 -9.80 -9.51 5.89
C VAL A 125 -8.99 -8.38 5.23
N PRO A 126 -9.63 -7.51 4.42
CA PRO A 126 -8.93 -6.41 3.77
C PRO A 126 -8.28 -5.49 4.81
N GLY A 127 -7.00 -5.18 4.64
CA GLY A 127 -6.16 -4.38 5.51
C GLY A 127 -5.42 -5.17 6.60
N LEU A 128 -5.78 -6.43 6.87
CA LEU A 128 -5.15 -7.16 7.99
C LEU A 128 -3.66 -7.46 7.73
N GLY A 129 -3.29 -7.76 6.49
CA GLY A 129 -1.90 -8.02 6.12
C GLY A 129 -0.96 -6.82 6.29
N ASP A 130 -1.49 -5.59 6.21
CA ASP A 130 -0.71 -4.35 6.36
C ASP A 130 0.00 -4.27 7.72
N TYR A 131 -0.61 -4.79 8.80
CA TYR A 131 -0.03 -4.78 10.15
C TYR A 131 1.28 -5.56 10.25
N PHE A 132 1.49 -6.51 9.33
CA PHE A 132 2.63 -7.41 9.36
C PHE A 132 3.73 -6.99 8.38
N VAL A 133 3.41 -6.26 7.32
CA VAL A 133 4.39 -5.91 6.26
C VAL A 133 4.89 -4.47 6.33
N THR A 134 4.24 -3.58 7.07
CA THR A 134 4.64 -2.17 7.13
C THR A 134 4.38 -1.57 8.51
N ASP A 135 4.96 -0.40 8.80
CA ASP A 135 4.49 0.41 9.92
C ASP A 135 3.17 1.08 9.54
N VAL A 136 2.09 0.65 10.18
CA VAL A 136 0.73 1.17 10.00
C VAL A 136 0.62 2.65 10.36
N ARG A 137 1.47 3.16 11.25
CA ARG A 137 1.47 4.58 11.63
C ARG A 137 1.94 5.48 10.48
N SER A 138 2.85 4.98 9.64
CA SER A 138 3.35 5.66 8.45
C SER A 138 2.40 5.61 7.23
N MET A 139 1.30 4.86 7.29
CA MET A 139 0.37 4.74 6.15
C MET A 139 -0.60 5.92 6.09
N ARG A 140 -0.81 6.50 4.90
CA ARG A 140 -1.87 7.49 4.65
C ARG A 140 -3.27 6.88 4.74
N PHE A 141 -3.47 5.75 4.06
CA PHE A 141 -4.71 5.00 4.12
C PHE A 141 -4.56 3.85 5.10
N LYS A 142 -5.19 3.98 6.27
CA LYS A 142 -5.02 3.04 7.38
C LYS A 142 -5.69 1.69 7.07
N PRO A 143 -5.17 0.58 7.61
CA PRO A 143 -5.76 -0.75 7.48
C PRO A 143 -7.25 -0.80 7.79
N TYR A 144 -7.67 -0.25 8.93
CA TYR A 144 -9.07 -0.23 9.32
C TYR A 144 -9.96 0.57 8.35
N LEU A 145 -9.43 1.64 7.72
CA LEU A 145 -10.16 2.38 6.69
C LEU A 145 -10.32 1.54 5.42
N ARG A 146 -9.30 0.76 5.07
CA ARG A 146 -9.35 -0.18 3.94
C ARG A 146 -10.40 -1.27 4.19
N THR A 147 -10.45 -1.82 5.40
CA THR A 147 -11.48 -2.78 5.84
C THR A 147 -12.88 -2.17 5.72
N LEU A 148 -13.09 -0.99 6.33
CA LEU A 148 -14.38 -0.30 6.33
C LEU A 148 -14.84 0.06 4.91
N SER A 149 -13.92 0.49 4.05
CA SER A 149 -14.26 0.88 2.68
C SER A 149 -14.61 -0.34 1.82
N ALA A 150 -13.83 -1.41 1.90
CA ALA A 150 -14.07 -2.64 1.14
C ALA A 150 -15.38 -3.31 1.58
N LEU A 151 -15.50 -3.63 2.88
CA LEU A 151 -16.68 -4.30 3.42
C LEU A 151 -17.92 -3.40 3.40
N GLY A 152 -17.76 -2.10 3.62
CA GLY A 152 -18.85 -1.13 3.50
C GLY A 152 -19.41 -1.06 2.08
N ALA A 153 -18.55 -0.99 1.07
CA ALA A 153 -18.97 -1.02 -0.33
C ALA A 153 -19.62 -2.36 -0.69
N ILE A 154 -19.05 -3.49 -0.30
CA ILE A 154 -19.66 -4.81 -0.55
C ILE A 154 -21.05 -4.89 0.09
N SER A 155 -21.17 -4.46 1.34
CA SER A 155 -22.45 -4.46 2.08
C SER A 155 -23.50 -3.59 1.38
N LEU A 156 -23.13 -2.39 0.92
CA LEU A 156 -24.01 -1.52 0.14
C LEU A 156 -24.43 -2.16 -1.19
N GLY A 157 -23.52 -2.87 -1.85
CA GLY A 157 -23.81 -3.61 -3.07
C GLY A 157 -24.80 -4.76 -2.86
N LEU A 158 -24.67 -5.50 -1.76
CA LEU A 158 -25.61 -6.55 -1.36
C LEU A 158 -26.99 -5.98 -1.00
N ILE A 159 -27.03 -4.89 -0.23
CA ILE A 159 -28.28 -4.19 0.10
C ILE A 159 -28.96 -3.69 -1.18
N ALA A 160 -28.21 -3.07 -2.09
CA ALA A 160 -28.72 -2.63 -3.38
C ALA A 160 -29.27 -3.81 -4.18
N SER A 161 -28.59 -4.96 -4.18
CA SER A 161 -29.05 -6.17 -4.86
C SER A 161 -30.38 -6.69 -4.33
N ASN A 162 -30.58 -6.65 -3.01
CA ASN A 162 -31.82 -7.10 -2.36
C ASN A 162 -32.98 -6.12 -2.54
N LYS A 163 -32.70 -4.84 -2.83
CA LYS A 163 -33.71 -3.80 -3.06
C LYS A 163 -34.04 -3.58 -4.53
N ILE A 164 -33.45 -4.38 -5.42
CA ILE A 164 -33.81 -4.37 -6.83
C ILE A 164 -35.18 -5.01 -6.97
N GLU A 165 -36.15 -4.20 -7.38
CA GLU A 165 -37.52 -4.66 -7.62
C GLU A 165 -37.88 -4.48 -9.09
N ARG A 166 -38.78 -5.34 -9.56
CA ARG A 166 -39.50 -5.15 -10.82
C ARG A 166 -40.98 -5.03 -10.45
N PRO A 167 -41.54 -3.80 -10.41
CA PRO A 167 -42.94 -3.64 -10.02
C PRO A 167 -43.82 -4.40 -11.01
N ALA A 168 -44.83 -5.11 -10.52
CA ALA A 168 -45.85 -5.71 -11.38
C ALA A 168 -46.63 -4.57 -12.06
N VAL A 169 -46.83 -4.69 -13.36
CA VAL A 169 -47.65 -3.77 -14.15
C VAL A 169 -48.97 -4.48 -14.43
N TYR A 170 -50.06 -3.76 -14.18
CA TYR A 170 -51.40 -4.20 -14.46
C TYR A 170 -52.00 -3.29 -15.54
N THR A 171 -52.69 -3.87 -16.51
CA THR A 171 -53.48 -3.13 -17.50
C THR A 171 -54.94 -3.25 -17.16
N HIS A 172 -55.65 -2.13 -17.24
CA HIS A 172 -57.11 -2.10 -17.12
C HIS A 172 -57.74 -2.51 -18.45
N TYR A 173 -58.70 -3.43 -18.38
CA TYR A 173 -59.51 -3.83 -19.52
C TYR A 173 -60.99 -3.71 -19.16
N VAL A 174 -61.78 -3.15 -20.07
CA VAL A 174 -63.23 -3.06 -19.91
C VAL A 174 -63.84 -4.34 -20.44
N ASN A 175 -64.47 -5.12 -19.57
CA ASN A 175 -65.14 -6.35 -19.96
C ASN A 175 -66.41 -5.99 -20.78
N PRO A 176 -66.49 -6.36 -22.07
CA PRO A 176 -67.58 -5.93 -22.94
C PRO A 176 -68.93 -6.56 -22.58
N TRP A 177 -68.95 -7.63 -21.77
CA TRP A 177 -70.16 -8.35 -21.39
C TRP A 177 -70.79 -7.85 -20.09
N THR A 178 -69.96 -7.31 -19.19
CA THR A 178 -70.39 -6.84 -17.86
C THR A 178 -70.24 -5.32 -17.69
N ASN A 179 -69.58 -4.65 -18.64
CA ASN A 179 -69.21 -3.23 -18.57
C ASN A 179 -68.39 -2.85 -17.32
N THR A 180 -67.72 -3.83 -16.71
CA THR A 180 -66.87 -3.64 -15.53
C THR A 180 -65.40 -3.50 -15.93
N VAL A 181 -64.67 -2.66 -15.20
CA VAL A 181 -63.21 -2.54 -15.35
C VAL A 181 -62.55 -3.67 -14.55
N GLU A 182 -61.77 -4.51 -15.22
CA GLU A 182 -60.96 -5.56 -14.60
C GLU A 182 -59.48 -5.22 -14.71
N GLU A 183 -58.70 -5.53 -13.67
CA GLU A 183 -57.24 -5.47 -13.71
C GLU A 183 -56.66 -6.82 -14.14
N ARG A 184 -55.84 -6.83 -15.20
CA ARG A 184 -55.05 -8.00 -15.58
C ARG A 184 -53.56 -7.70 -15.47
N PHE A 185 -52.83 -8.66 -14.91
CA PHE A 185 -51.37 -8.64 -14.91
C PHE A 185 -50.86 -8.59 -16.36
N SER A 186 -50.14 -7.53 -16.71
CA SER A 186 -49.62 -7.31 -18.06
C SER A 186 -48.12 -7.57 -18.17
N GLY A 187 -47.43 -7.70 -17.04
CA GLY A 187 -46.03 -8.08 -16.97
C GLY A 187 -45.29 -7.38 -15.83
N TYR A 188 -43.97 -7.36 -15.95
CA TYR A 188 -43.10 -6.64 -15.03
C TYR A 188 -42.65 -5.32 -15.63
N GLY A 189 -42.70 -4.26 -14.83
CA GLY A 189 -42.27 -2.92 -15.20
C GLY A 189 -40.75 -2.77 -15.20
N ASN A 190 -40.30 -1.54 -15.44
CA ASN A 190 -38.88 -1.21 -15.47
C ASN A 190 -38.21 -1.51 -14.14
N LYS A 191 -37.00 -2.06 -14.21
CA LYS A 191 -36.18 -2.38 -13.04
C LYS A 191 -35.95 -1.12 -12.21
N GLN A 192 -36.42 -1.14 -10.97
CA GLN A 192 -36.25 -0.04 -10.03
C GLN A 192 -34.96 -0.28 -9.23
N TYR A 193 -34.01 0.64 -9.36
CA TYR A 193 -32.75 0.62 -8.63
C TYR A 193 -32.90 1.41 -7.33
N TRP A 194 -32.12 1.08 -6.31
CA TRP A 194 -32.27 1.68 -4.98
C TRP A 194 -31.79 3.13 -4.94
N LEU A 195 -30.61 3.41 -5.48
CA LEU A 195 -29.99 4.75 -5.48
C LEU A 195 -29.80 5.29 -6.89
N PHE A 196 -29.24 4.48 -7.79
CA PHE A 196 -28.98 4.82 -9.18
C PHE A 196 -28.83 3.56 -10.05
N LYS A 197 -28.87 3.72 -11.37
CA LYS A 197 -28.77 2.60 -12.31
C LYS A 197 -27.46 1.83 -12.09
N HIS A 198 -27.56 0.52 -11.85
CA HIS A 198 -26.42 -0.37 -11.56
C HIS A 198 -25.67 -0.07 -10.25
N ASP A 199 -26.34 0.52 -9.26
CA ASP A 199 -25.80 0.73 -7.90
C ASP A 199 -25.21 -0.53 -7.27
N ASN A 200 -25.88 -1.68 -7.39
CA ASN A 200 -25.37 -2.95 -6.88
C ASN A 200 -23.99 -3.31 -7.48
N ALA A 201 -23.86 -3.27 -8.80
CA ALA A 201 -22.64 -3.63 -9.51
C ALA A 201 -21.52 -2.62 -9.21
N PHE A 202 -21.85 -1.33 -9.15
CA PHE A 202 -20.90 -0.28 -8.81
C PHE A 202 -20.26 -0.51 -7.44
N PHE A 203 -21.09 -0.70 -6.39
CA PHE A 203 -20.60 -0.89 -5.03
C PHE A 203 -19.82 -2.20 -4.85
N LEU A 204 -20.30 -3.30 -5.43
CA LEU A 204 -19.57 -4.58 -5.41
C LEU A 204 -18.21 -4.47 -6.10
N THR A 205 -18.15 -3.82 -7.27
CA THR A 205 -16.91 -3.68 -8.04
C THR A 205 -15.89 -2.84 -7.27
N ILE A 206 -16.30 -1.73 -6.66
CA ILE A 206 -15.40 -0.90 -5.85
C ILE A 206 -14.90 -1.68 -4.63
N GLY A 207 -15.80 -2.35 -3.91
CA GLY A 207 -15.43 -3.10 -2.72
C GLY A 207 -14.45 -4.24 -3.00
N LEU A 208 -14.73 -5.04 -4.04
CA LEU A 208 -13.82 -6.09 -4.50
C LEU A 208 -12.51 -5.53 -5.05
N GLY A 209 -12.55 -4.40 -5.77
CA GLY A 209 -11.35 -3.73 -6.27
C GLY A 209 -10.40 -3.28 -5.16
N ILE A 210 -10.94 -2.67 -4.09
CA ILE A 210 -10.16 -2.29 -2.89
C ILE A 210 -9.55 -3.54 -2.23
N TRP A 211 -10.32 -4.63 -2.14
CA TRP A 211 -9.85 -5.86 -1.51
C TRP A 211 -8.75 -6.56 -2.33
N VAL A 212 -8.91 -6.69 -3.64
CA VAL A 212 -7.87 -7.26 -4.51
C VAL A 212 -6.61 -6.41 -4.49
N TYR A 213 -6.77 -5.08 -4.54
CA TYR A 213 -5.64 -4.16 -4.42
C TYR A 213 -4.87 -4.33 -3.10
N ASP A 214 -5.59 -4.52 -1.98
CA ASP A 214 -4.98 -4.81 -0.67
C ASP A 214 -4.06 -6.04 -0.72
N ILE A 215 -4.56 -7.15 -1.27
CA ILE A 215 -3.83 -8.42 -1.35
C ILE A 215 -2.55 -8.23 -2.19
N ILE A 216 -2.67 -7.59 -3.35
CA ILE A 216 -1.52 -7.32 -4.23
C ILE A 216 -0.50 -6.41 -3.54
N TRP A 217 -0.97 -5.37 -2.85
CA TRP A 217 -0.11 -4.44 -2.12
C TRP A 217 0.68 -5.16 -1.03
N VAL A 218 0.02 -5.94 -0.19
CA VAL A 218 0.66 -6.69 0.90
C VAL A 218 1.61 -7.75 0.35
N ALA A 219 1.24 -8.46 -0.72
CA ALA A 219 2.13 -9.43 -1.35
C ALA A 219 3.41 -8.77 -1.90
N THR A 220 3.26 -7.64 -2.57
CA THR A 220 4.38 -6.88 -3.15
C THR A 220 5.28 -6.30 -2.06
N LYS A 221 4.70 -5.76 -0.98
CA LYS A 221 5.47 -5.22 0.14
C LYS A 221 6.14 -6.32 0.96
N GLY A 222 5.43 -7.39 1.28
CA GLY A 222 5.99 -8.54 1.96
C GLY A 222 7.12 -9.19 1.17
N GLY A 223 7.02 -9.27 -0.16
CA GLY A 223 8.12 -9.77 -1.00
C GLY A 223 9.38 -8.91 -0.93
N LYS A 224 9.25 -7.59 -0.77
CA LYS A 224 10.40 -6.70 -0.53
C LYS A 224 11.02 -6.96 0.85
N ASN A 225 10.20 -7.15 1.87
CA ASN A 225 10.67 -7.50 3.22
C ASN A 225 11.42 -8.84 3.20
N ASP A 226 10.92 -9.86 2.49
CA ASP A 226 11.58 -11.16 2.35
C ASP A 226 12.98 -11.02 1.75
N LYS A 227 13.13 -10.23 0.69
CA LYS A 227 14.43 -9.98 0.05
C LYS A 227 15.39 -9.22 0.97
N ILE A 228 14.90 -8.23 1.71
CA ILE A 228 15.71 -7.47 2.67
C ILE A 228 16.12 -8.36 3.84
N ASN A 229 15.21 -9.13 4.42
CA ASN A 229 15.50 -10.05 5.52
C ASN A 229 16.54 -11.10 5.11
N LYS A 230 16.44 -11.64 3.89
CA LYS A 230 17.45 -12.56 3.33
C LYS A 230 18.81 -11.88 3.13
N LEU A 231 18.82 -10.63 2.71
CA LEU A 231 20.05 -9.85 2.55
C LEU A 231 20.69 -9.59 3.92
N LEU A 232 19.90 -9.15 4.91
CA LEU A 232 20.35 -8.90 6.28
C LEU A 232 20.85 -10.17 6.97
N SER A 233 20.19 -11.33 6.77
CA SER A 233 20.64 -12.59 7.36
C SER A 233 22.00 -13.06 6.83
N ASN A 234 22.40 -12.60 5.64
CA ASN A 234 23.68 -12.94 5.02
C ASN A 234 24.79 -11.93 5.35
N ILE A 235 24.47 -10.83 6.04
CA ILE A 235 25.43 -9.82 6.45
C ILE A 235 25.75 -10.06 7.92
N GLU A 236 26.96 -10.53 8.21
CA GLU A 236 27.50 -10.36 9.56
C GLU A 236 27.67 -8.85 9.77
N LEU A 237 26.81 -8.26 10.62
CA LEU A 237 26.95 -6.88 11.07
C LEU A 237 28.15 -6.80 12.02
N THR A 238 29.38 -6.98 11.51
CA THR A 238 30.59 -6.77 12.29
C THR A 238 30.76 -5.28 12.55
N GLN A 239 30.71 -4.90 13.82
CA GLN A 239 30.91 -3.54 14.30
C GLN A 239 32.30 -3.04 13.87
N SER A 240 32.34 -2.09 12.94
CA SER A 240 33.55 -1.29 12.71
C SER A 240 33.62 -0.18 13.77
N PRO A 241 34.76 0.04 14.42
CA PRO A 241 34.94 1.11 15.40
C PRO A 241 34.72 2.53 14.84
N ASN A 242 34.65 2.69 13.51
CA ASN A 242 34.62 4.00 12.84
C ASN A 242 33.32 4.29 12.05
N GLY A 243 32.20 3.63 12.39
CA GLY A 243 30.88 3.99 11.84
C GLY A 243 30.65 3.62 10.36
N SER A 244 31.64 3.08 9.66
CA SER A 244 31.48 2.46 8.34
C SER A 244 31.22 0.96 8.49
N PHE A 245 30.20 0.40 7.81
CA PHE A 245 30.00 -1.04 7.79
C PHE A 245 31.23 -1.74 7.20
N ALA A 246 32.03 -2.42 8.03
CA ALA A 246 33.03 -3.36 7.54
C ALA A 246 32.29 -4.66 7.20
N LEU A 247 31.91 -4.81 5.94
CA LEU A 247 31.21 -6.00 5.45
C LEU A 247 32.21 -7.16 5.35
N GLY A 248 32.22 -8.03 6.36
CA GLY A 248 32.81 -9.36 6.26
C GLY A 248 31.92 -10.23 5.38
N LEU A 249 32.12 -10.19 4.05
CA LEU A 249 31.43 -11.08 3.13
C LEU A 249 31.98 -12.50 3.30
N ASN A 250 31.22 -13.37 3.97
CA ASN A 250 31.50 -14.80 3.99
C ASN A 250 30.81 -15.44 2.78
N PHE A 251 31.56 -15.71 1.72
CA PHE A 251 31.04 -16.52 0.61
C PHE A 251 31.03 -17.99 1.07
N PRO A 252 29.87 -18.66 1.13
CA PRO A 252 29.89 -20.12 1.19
C PRO A 252 30.45 -20.63 -0.13
N LEU A 253 31.69 -21.10 -0.12
CA LEU A 253 32.24 -21.91 -1.19
C LEU A 253 31.42 -23.21 -1.26
N LYS A 254 30.57 -23.33 -2.26
CA LYS A 254 30.11 -24.61 -2.81
C LYS A 254 30.08 -24.53 -4.32
#